data_AF-X1HCX0-F1
#
_entry.id   AF-X1HCX0-F1
#
_cell.length_a   1.000
_cell.length_b   1.000
_cell.length_c   1.000
_cell.angle_alpha   90.00
_cell.angle_beta   90.00
_cell.angle_gamma   90.00
#
_symmetry.space_group_name_H-M   'P 1'
#
loop_
_entity.id
_entity.type
_entity.pdbx_description
1 polymer ?
#
loop_
_entity_poly.entity_id
_entity_poly.type
_entity_poly.pdbx_seq_one_letter_code
_entity_poly.pdbx_strand_id
1 'polypeptide(L)'
;AGLIQQAGFNRWKGHDMQTRAYDNAEQGIDRVVRSVLSWEACEKAARELDTAGLLKVLGKRETAKAEDMMRGAVVNAQRYFDEMYK
;
A
#
# COMPACT_ATOMS: atom_id res chain seq x y z
N ALA A 1 -0.44 -4.89 2.98
CA ALA A 1 -1.69 -5.35 2.32
C ALA A 1 -1.65 -6.80 1.83
N GLY A 2 -0.63 -7.24 1.07
CA GLY A 2 -0.62 -8.61 0.49
C GLY A 2 -0.77 -9.75 1.51
N LEU A 3 -0.08 -9.69 2.66
CA LEU A 3 -0.21 -10.71 3.72
C LEU A 3 -1.63 -10.79 4.31
N ILE A 4 -2.32 -9.64 4.41
CA ILE A 4 -3.71 -9.58 4.91
C ILE A 4 -4.66 -10.31 3.93
N GLN A 5 -4.41 -10.18 2.63
CA GLN A 5 -5.16 -10.90 1.59
C GLN A 5 -4.88 -12.41 1.62
N GLN A 6 -3.60 -12.79 1.73
CA GLN A 6 -3.20 -14.20 1.84
C GLN A 6 -3.80 -14.89 3.08
N ALA A 7 -3.94 -14.15 4.18
CA ALA A 7 -4.59 -14.63 5.39
C ALA A 7 -6.12 -14.75 5.28
N GLY A 8 -6.73 -14.35 4.15
CA GLY A 8 -8.18 -14.37 3.97
C GLY A 8 -8.93 -13.43 4.91
N PHE A 9 -8.28 -12.37 5.40
CA PHE A 9 -8.87 -11.46 6.37
C PHE A 9 -10.03 -10.68 5.74
N ASN A 10 -11.26 -10.94 6.21
CA ASN A 10 -12.49 -10.34 5.71
C ASN A 10 -13.25 -9.59 6.83
N ARG A 11 -12.54 -8.74 7.58
CA ARG A 11 -13.11 -7.91 8.65
C ARG A 11 -12.63 -6.47 8.51
N TRP A 12 -13.13 -5.60 9.39
CA TRP A 12 -12.74 -4.20 9.44
C TRP A 12 -11.26 -4.05 9.78
N LYS A 13 -10.57 -3.19 9.04
CA LYS A 13 -9.18 -2.81 9.30
C LYS A 13 -9.24 -1.49 10.07
N GLY A 14 -8.81 -1.51 11.33
CA GLY A 14 -8.69 -0.29 12.12
C GLY A 14 -7.56 0.57 11.56
N HIS A 15 -7.80 1.89 11.49
CA HIS A 15 -6.77 2.84 11.13
C HIS A 15 -6.36 3.64 12.36
N ASP A 16 -5.23 3.26 12.95
CA ASP A 16 -4.70 3.90 14.15
C ASP A 16 -3.80 5.06 13.74
N MET A 17 -4.42 6.23 13.62
CA MET A 17 -3.78 7.41 13.07
C MET A 17 -4.23 8.64 13.86
N GLN A 18 -3.26 9.43 14.31
CA GLN A 18 -3.51 10.65 15.07
C GLN A 18 -3.11 11.88 14.25
N THR A 19 -3.93 12.93 14.31
CA THR A 19 -3.55 14.24 13.79
C THR A 19 -2.41 14.83 14.59
N ARG A 20 -1.61 15.70 13.98
CA ARG A 20 -0.50 16.34 14.70
C ARG A 20 -1.05 17.43 15.61
N ALA A 21 -0.36 17.66 16.73
CA ALA A 21 -0.76 18.66 17.71
C ALA A 21 -0.87 20.09 17.16
N TYR A 22 -0.23 20.36 16.02
CA TYR A 22 -0.23 21.66 15.34
C TYR A 22 -1.06 21.69 14.05
N ASP A 23 -1.77 20.61 13.71
CA ASP A 23 -2.72 20.64 12.59
C ASP A 23 -3.97 21.44 13.04
N ASN A 24 -4.48 22.32 12.18
CA ASN A 24 -5.85 22.82 12.34
C ASN A 24 -6.87 21.74 11.92
N ALA A 25 -8.17 22.03 12.05
CA ALA A 25 -9.22 21.05 11.73
C ALA A 25 -9.13 20.53 10.29
N GLU A 26 -8.94 21.41 9.30
CA GLU A 26 -8.84 21.05 7.89
C GLU A 26 -7.60 20.20 7.60
N GLN A 27 -6.44 20.59 8.13
CA GLN A 27 -5.18 19.85 8.00
C GLN A 27 -5.27 18.47 8.66
N GLY A 28 -5.94 18.38 9.81
CA GLY A 28 -6.17 17.13 10.51
C GLY A 28 -7.05 16.17 9.71
N ILE A 29 -8.15 16.67 9.17
CA ILE A 29 -9.05 15.90 8.29
C ILE A 29 -8.30 15.43 7.04
N ASP A 30 -7.60 16.34 6.36
CA ASP A 30 -6.84 16.01 5.15
C ASP A 30 -5.78 14.93 5.42
N ARG A 31 -5.09 14.99 6.56
CA ARG A 31 -4.13 13.96 6.97
C ARG A 31 -4.79 12.59 7.12
N VAL A 32 -5.95 12.50 7.78
CA VAL A 32 -6.67 11.23 7.96
C VAL A 32 -7.10 10.68 6.60
N VAL A 33 -7.68 11.52 5.74
CA VAL A 33 -8.09 11.14 4.38
C VAL A 33 -6.90 10.58 3.59
N ARG A 34 -5.79 11.31 3.52
CA ARG A 34 -4.58 10.85 2.81
C ARG A 34 -4.07 9.53 3.37
N SER A 35 -4.13 9.33 4.68
CA SER A 35 -3.65 8.11 5.31
C SER A 35 -4.53 6.90 4.95
N VAL A 36 -5.86 7.06 4.95
CA VAL A 36 -6.80 6.03 4.49
C VAL A 36 -6.54 5.68 3.02
N LEU A 37 -6.47 6.68 2.15
CA LEU A 37 -6.25 6.47 0.72
C LEU A 37 -4.89 5.85 0.41
N SER A 38 -3.85 6.21 1.18
CA SER A 38 -2.53 5.57 1.06
C SER A 38 -2.61 4.07 1.32
N TRP A 39 -3.45 3.65 2.28
CA TRP A 39 -3.68 2.24 2.57
C TRP A 39 -4.45 1.54 1.43
N GLU A 40 -5.52 2.16 0.94
CA GLU A 40 -6.31 1.62 -0.19
C GLU A 40 -5.46 1.48 -1.46
N ALA A 41 -4.58 2.44 -1.73
CA ALA A 41 -3.68 2.40 -2.86
C ALA A 41 -2.64 1.26 -2.73
N CYS A 42 -2.07 1.07 -1.53
CA CYS A 42 -1.22 -0.08 -1.21
C CYS A 42 -1.99 -1.41 -1.33
N GLU A 43 -3.27 -1.43 -1.00
CA GLU A 43 -4.14 -2.61 -1.08
C GLU A 43 -4.35 -3.04 -2.52
N LYS A 44 -4.71 -2.09 -3.39
CA LYS A 44 -4.86 -2.32 -4.82
C LYS A 44 -3.54 -2.78 -5.46
N ALA A 45 -2.44 -2.08 -5.20
CA ALA A 45 -1.13 -2.46 -5.74
C ALA A 45 -0.70 -3.87 -5.29
N ALA A 46 -1.03 -4.26 -4.06
CA ALA A 46 -0.74 -5.61 -3.57
C ALA A 46 -1.56 -6.70 -4.27
N ARG A 47 -2.81 -6.42 -4.71
CA ARG A 47 -3.62 -7.38 -5.48
C ARG A 47 -3.05 -7.66 -6.86
N GLU A 48 -2.37 -6.67 -7.44
CA GLU A 48 -1.83 -6.74 -8.80
C GLU A 48 -0.39 -7.24 -8.85
N LEU A 49 0.30 -7.34 -7.69
CA LEU A 49 1.65 -7.86 -7.61
C LEU A 49 1.68 -9.37 -7.91
N ASP A 50 2.44 -9.76 -8.93
CA ASP A 50 2.75 -11.18 -9.22
C ASP A 50 3.61 -11.80 -8.11
N THR A 51 2.95 -12.26 -7.06
CA THR A 51 3.59 -12.86 -5.89
C THR A 51 4.27 -14.18 -6.24
N ALA A 52 3.71 -14.97 -7.16
CA ALA A 52 4.30 -16.23 -7.58
C ALA A 52 5.62 -16.01 -8.34
N GLY A 53 5.63 -15.04 -9.26
CA GLY A 53 6.83 -14.59 -9.96
C GLY A 53 7.88 -14.05 -9.00
N LEU A 54 7.47 -13.24 -8.02
CA LEU A 54 8.37 -12.69 -6.99
C LEU A 54 9.04 -13.80 -6.17
N LEU A 55 8.26 -14.77 -5.67
CA LEU A 55 8.81 -15.89 -4.90
C LEU A 55 9.74 -16.77 -5.74
N LYS A 56 9.45 -16.93 -7.04
CA LYS A 56 10.30 -17.68 -7.97
C LYS A 56 11.67 -17.02 -8.16
N VAL A 57 11.73 -15.70 -8.34
CA VAL A 57 13.03 -14.99 -8.48
C VAL A 57 13.80 -14.94 -7.16
N LEU A 58 13.10 -14.78 -6.03
CA LEU A 58 13.69 -14.86 -4.69
C LEU A 58 14.30 -16.23 -4.40
N GLY A 59 13.60 -17.31 -4.76
CA GLY A 59 14.11 -18.68 -4.62
C GLY A 59 15.40 -18.94 -5.40
N LYS A 60 15.62 -18.19 -6.48
CA LYS A 60 16.86 -18.21 -7.29
C LYS A 60 17.92 -17.21 -6.83
N ARG A 61 17.65 -16.43 -5.78
CA ARG A 61 18.50 -15.33 -5.29
C ARG A 61 18.74 -14.23 -6.34
N GLU A 62 17.82 -14.05 -7.29
CA GLU A 62 17.85 -12.96 -8.27
C GLU A 62 17.32 -11.67 -7.63
N THR A 63 18.04 -11.15 -6.63
CA THR A 63 17.56 -10.05 -5.76
C THR A 63 17.26 -8.75 -6.53
N ALA A 64 18.03 -8.43 -7.57
CA ALA A 64 17.78 -7.25 -8.40
C ALA A 64 16.39 -7.30 -9.08
N LYS A 65 16.01 -8.46 -9.63
CA LYS A 65 14.68 -8.63 -10.26
C LYS A 65 13.56 -8.52 -9.23
N ALA A 66 13.76 -9.12 -8.05
CA ALA A 66 12.80 -8.99 -6.95
C ALA A 66 12.62 -7.53 -6.52
N GLU A 67 13.71 -6.76 -6.47
CA GLU A 67 13.67 -5.34 -6.16
C GLU A 67 12.92 -4.55 -7.24
N ASP A 68 13.17 -4.81 -8.53
CA ASP A 68 12.46 -4.14 -9.63
C ASP A 68 10.94 -4.40 -9.57
N MET A 69 10.53 -5.63 -9.25
CA MET A 69 9.11 -5.96 -9.06
C MET A 69 8.49 -5.19 -7.89
N MET A 70 9.18 -5.14 -6.75
CA MET A 70 8.69 -4.40 -5.58
C MET A 70 8.66 -2.89 -5.83
N ARG A 71 9.67 -2.34 -6.51
CA ARG A 71 9.73 -0.93 -6.91
C ARG A 71 8.55 -0.57 -7.81
N GLY A 72 8.26 -1.41 -8.80
CA GLY A 72 7.08 -1.24 -9.66
C GLY A 72 5.76 -1.23 -8.87
N ALA A 73 5.61 -2.13 -7.91
CA ALA A 73 4.42 -2.17 -7.05
C ALA A 73 4.27 -0.89 -6.20
N VAL A 74 5.36 -0.34 -5.66
CA VAL A 74 5.32 0.93 -4.90
C VAL A 74 4.97 2.11 -5.82
N VAL A 75 5.50 2.16 -7.04
CA VAL A 75 5.13 3.18 -8.02
C VAL A 75 3.64 3.10 -8.37
N ASN A 76 3.10 1.89 -8.56
CA ASN A 76 1.67 1.71 -8.81
C ASN A 76 0.82 2.16 -7.61
N ALA A 77 1.23 1.84 -6.38
CA ALA A 77 0.55 2.34 -5.19
C ALA A 77 0.51 3.88 -5.18
N GLN A 78 1.61 4.56 -5.53
CA GLN A 78 1.58 6.02 -5.61
C GLN A 78 0.63 6.53 -6.71
N ARG A 79 0.65 5.92 -7.89
CA ARG A 79 -0.27 6.30 -8.98
C ARG A 79 -1.74 6.14 -8.58
N TYR A 80 -2.07 5.06 -7.89
CA TYR A 80 -3.43 4.84 -7.38
C TYR A 80 -3.83 5.84 -6.30
N PHE A 81 -2.90 6.22 -5.42
CA PHE A 81 -3.14 7.28 -4.47
C PHE A 81 -3.47 8.61 -5.18
N ASP A 82 -2.66 8.98 -6.18
CA ASP A 82 -2.86 10.20 -6.97
C ASP A 82 -4.18 10.19 -7.76
N GLU A 83 -4.67 9.02 -8.18
CA GLU A 83 -5.98 8.86 -8.81
C GLU A 83 -7.13 9.02 -7.80
N MET A 84 -7.00 8.45 -6.60
CA MET A 84 -8.05 8.45 -5.58
C MET A 84 -8.18 9.80 -4.85
N TYR A 85 -7.08 10.54 -4.71
CA TYR A 85 -7.03 11.80 -3.95
C TYR A 85 -7.46 13.04 -4.76
N LYS A 86 -7.58 12.91 -6.08
CA LYS A 86 -8.07 13.99 -6.96
C LYS A 86 -9.54 14.32 -6.72
#